data_AF-A0A2R4ZP17-F1
#
_entry.id   AF-A0A2R4ZP17-F1
#
_cell.length_a   1.000
_cell.length_b   1.000
_cell.length_c   1.000
_cell.angle_alpha   90.00
_cell.angle_beta   90.00
_cell.angle_gamma   90.00
#
_symmetry.space_group_name_H-M   'P 1'
#
loop_
_entity.id
_entity.type
_entity.pdbx_description
1 polymer ?
#
loop_
_entity_poly.entity_id
_entity_poly.type
_entity_poly.pdbx_seq_one_letter_code
_entity_poly.pdbx_strand_id
1 'polypeptide(L)' 'MRLATISHIAYGVLTAFSEWYLAIIMSLMFILYELDEELHIRDKAYRDILEYMVGLSIGALAKLVLNML' A
#
# COMPACT_ATOMS: atom_id res chain seq x y z
N MET A 1 5.05 -2.84 -16.96
CA MET A 1 5.03 -2.72 -15.48
C MET A 1 5.31 -4.09 -14.89
N ARG A 2 6.04 -4.18 -13.77
CA ARG A 2 6.23 -5.46 -13.08
C ARG A 2 4.91 -5.84 -12.39
N LEU A 3 4.60 -7.13 -12.30
CA LEU A 3 3.42 -7.62 -11.55
C LEU A 3 3.41 -7.10 -10.11
N ALA A 4 4.58 -7.07 -9.46
CA ALA A 4 4.76 -6.53 -8.10
C ALA A 4 4.20 -5.10 -7.95
N THR A 5 4.51 -4.20 -8.89
CA THR A 5 4.00 -2.82 -8.85
C THR A 5 2.48 -2.74 -8.86
N ILE A 6 1.83 -3.56 -9.69
CA ILE A 6 0.37 -3.60 -9.74
C ILE A 6 -0.16 -4.14 -8.41
N SER A 7 0.47 -5.16 -7.85
CA SER A 7 0.11 -5.72 -6.55
C SER A 7 0.26 -4.73 -5.39
N HIS A 8 1.35 -3.96 -5.33
CA HIS A 8 1.59 -2.96 -4.28
C HIS A 8 0.53 -1.86 -4.33
N ILE A 9 0.26 -1.32 -5.53
CA ILE A 9 -0.79 -0.32 -5.73
C ILE A 9 -2.16 -0.90 -5.35
N ALA A 10 -2.50 -2.10 -5.82
CA ALA A 10 -3.77 -2.75 -5.51
C ALA A 10 -3.93 -3.00 -3.99
N TYR A 11 -2.87 -3.44 -3.32
CA TYR A 11 -2.87 -3.66 -1.88
C TYR A 11 -3.04 -2.35 -1.10
N GLY A 12 -2.42 -1.26 -1.56
CA GLY A 12 -2.65 0.09 -1.04
C GLY A 12 -4.12 0.49 -1.15
N VAL A 13 -4.73 0.31 -2.32
CA VAL A 13 -6.16 0.60 -2.53
C VAL A 13 -7.02 -0.21 -1.55
N LEU A 14 -6.81 -1.52 -1.46
CA LEU A 14 -7.54 -2.40 -0.54
C LEU A 14 -7.38 -1.95 0.92
N THR A 15 -6.19 -1.50 1.30
CA THR A 15 -5.93 -0.99 2.66
C THR A 15 -6.84 0.20 2.97
N ALA A 16 -7.04 1.14 2.03
CA ALA A 16 -7.90 2.30 2.26
C ALA A 16 -9.37 1.95 2.55
N PHE A 17 -9.85 0.85 1.97
CA PHE A 17 -11.22 0.36 2.17
C PHE A 17 -11.40 -0.49 3.43
N SER A 18 -10.31 -0.85 4.12
CA SER A 18 -10.38 -1.54 5.40
C SER A 18 -10.85 -0.62 6.54
N GLU A 19 -11.17 -1.24 7.68
CA GLU A 19 -11.40 -0.52 8.94
C GLU A 19 -10.15 0.24 9.37
N TRP A 20 -10.31 1.40 10.03
CA TRP A 20 -9.18 2.31 10.31
C TRP A 20 -8.03 1.64 11.09
N TYR A 21 -8.35 0.73 12.01
CA TYR A 21 -7.36 -0.01 12.79
C TYR A 21 -6.65 -1.09 11.95
N LEU A 22 -7.38 -1.74 11.03
CA LEU A 22 -6.80 -2.69 10.08
C LEU A 22 -5.91 -1.97 9.06
N ALA A 23 -6.30 -0.77 8.62
CA ALA A 23 -5.50 0.02 7.69
C ALA A 23 -4.10 0.33 8.26
N ILE A 24 -4.03 0.66 9.55
CA ILE A 24 -2.76 0.88 10.26
C ILE A 24 -1.95 -0.41 10.32
N ILE A 25 -2.56 -1.52 10.75
CA ILE A 25 -1.88 -2.81 10.86
C ILE A 25 -1.35 -3.28 9.50
N MET A 26 -2.17 -3.22 8.45
CA MET A 26 -1.81 -3.61 7.10
C MET A 26 -0.68 -2.74 6.53
N SER A 27 -0.71 -1.42 6.77
CA SER A 27 0.35 -0.51 6.35
C SER A 27 1.68 -0.84 7.02
N LEU A 28 1.66 -1.07 8.34
CA LEU A 28 2.86 -1.44 9.10
C LEU A 28 3.40 -2.81 8.66
N MET A 29 2.52 -3.80 8.48
CA MET A 29 2.91 -5.13 8.01
C MET A 29 3.52 -5.08 6.62
N PHE A 30 2.97 -4.29 5.70
CA PHE A 30 3.52 -4.13 4.36
C PHE A 30 4.89 -3.46 4.40
N ILE A 31 5.04 -2.37 5.16
CA ILE A 31 6.33 -1.67 5.30
C ILE A 31 7.38 -2.61 5.90
N LEU A 32 7.04 -3.36 6.95
CA LEU A 32 7.97 -4.31 7.57
C LEU A 32 8.34 -5.45 6.62
N TYR A 33 7.36 -5.97 5.87
CA TYR A 33 7.59 -7.00 4.86
C TYR A 33 8.57 -6.51 3.78
N GLU A 34 8.33 -5.34 3.20
CA GLU A 34 9.21 -4.78 2.16
C GLU A 34 10.59 -4.46 2.74
N LEU A 35 10.69 -3.91 3.95
CA LEU A 35 12.00 -3.67 4.57
C LEU A 35 12.77 -4.97 4.85
N ASP A 36 12.09 -6.04 5.25
CA ASP A 36 12.71 -7.35 5.49
C ASP A 36 13.09 -8.05 4.19
N GLU A 37 12.19 -8.14 3.20
CA GLU A 37 12.47 -8.72 1.88
C GLU A 37 13.68 -8.03 1.24
N GLU A 38 13.76 -6.71 1.40
CA GLU A 38 14.77 -5.91 0.72
C GLU A 38 16.14 -5.89 1.38
N LEU A 39 16.20 -6.11 2.70
CA LEU A 39 17.47 -6.43 3.39
C LEU A 39 18.14 -7.68 2.79
N HIS A 40 17.37 -8.55 2.14
CA HIS A 40 17.86 -9.79 1.54
C HIS A 40 18.12 -9.69 0.03
N ILE A 41 17.49 -8.76 -0.71
CA ILE A 41 17.40 -8.89 -2.18
C ILE A 41 17.93 -7.70 -3.00
N ARG A 42 17.70 -6.40 -2.67
CA ARG A 42 18.20 -5.21 -3.44
C ARG A 42 17.60 -3.86 -2.99
N ASP A 43 18.33 -2.74 -2.87
CA ASP A 43 17.78 -1.38 -2.56
C ASP A 43 16.58 -0.83 -3.39
N LYS A 44 15.36 -1.35 -3.26
CA LYS A 44 14.12 -0.80 -3.86
C LYS A 44 12.91 -0.75 -2.92
N ALA A 45 13.04 -1.14 -1.66
CA ALA A 45 11.97 -1.08 -0.65
C ALA A 45 11.30 0.30 -0.62
N TYR A 46 12.09 1.37 -0.73
CA TYR A 46 11.53 2.72 -0.81
C TYR A 46 10.56 2.90 -2.01
N ARG A 47 10.91 2.34 -3.17
CA ARG A 47 10.08 2.38 -4.37
C ARG A 47 8.81 1.54 -4.20
N ASP A 48 8.90 0.38 -3.60
CA ASP A 48 7.76 -0.52 -3.40
C ASP A 48 6.79 0.02 -2.33
N ILE A 49 7.32 0.59 -1.25
CA ILE A 49 6.54 1.38 -0.28
C ILE A 49 5.88 2.59 -0.96
N LEU A 50 6.58 3.30 -1.84
CA LEU A 50 6.00 4.43 -2.58
C LEU A 50 4.84 3.98 -3.48
N GLU A 51 5.01 2.87 -4.21
CA GLU A 51 3.95 2.29 -5.07
C GLU A 51 2.72 1.91 -4.24
N TYR A 52 2.91 1.31 -3.06
CA TYR A 52 1.84 1.07 -2.09
C TYR A 52 1.15 2.34 -1.61
N MET A 53 1.91 3.37 -1.22
CA MET A 53 1.37 4.65 -0.72
C MET A 53 0.57 5.40 -1.80
N VAL A 54 0.96 5.28 -3.07
CA VAL A 54 0.17 5.79 -4.20
C VAL A 54 -1.19 5.09 -4.26
N GLY A 55 -1.21 3.75 -4.16
CA GLY A 55 -2.44 2.98 -4.09
C GLY A 55 -3.33 3.37 -2.91
N LEU A 56 -2.75 3.49 -1.72
CA LEU A 56 -3.46 3.91 -0.51
C LEU A 56 -4.09 5.30 -0.66
N SER A 57 -3.35 6.24 -1.25
CA SER A 57 -3.83 7.61 -1.49
C SER A 57 -4.99 7.62 -2.48
N ILE A 58 -4.89 6.88 -3.59
CA ILE A 58 -5.96 6.73 -4.59
C ILE A 58 -7.21 6.10 -3.94
N GLY A 59 -7.03 5.02 -3.17
CA GLY A 59 -8.12 4.35 -2.46
C GLY A 59 -8.80 5.26 -1.43
N ALA A 60 -8.03 6.04 -0.68
CA ALA A 60 -8.56 6.98 0.32
C ALA A 60 -9.36 8.10 -0.34
N LEU A 61 -8.87 8.68 -1.44
CA LEU A 61 -9.60 9.67 -2.23
C LEU A 61 -10.91 9.08 -2.78
N ALA A 62 -10.87 7.87 -3.32
CA ALA A 62 -12.07 7.19 -3.81
C ALA A 62 -13.10 6.95 -2.70
N LYS A 63 -12.67 6.43 -1.54
CA LYS A 63 -13.54 6.24 -0.37
C LYS A 63 -14.16 7.55 0.12
N LEU A 64 -13.38 8.63 0.13
CA LEU A 64 -13.87 9.96 0.52
C LEU A 64 -14.94 10.46 -0.44
N VAL A 65 -14.73 10.34 -1.76
CA VAL A 65 -15.73 10.72 -2.77
C VAL A 65 -17.00 9.88 -2.61
N LEU A 66 -16.88 8.57 -2.40
CA LEU A 66 -18.02 7.67 -2.19
C LEU A 66 -18.83 8.02 -0.93
N ASN A 67 -18.17 8.45 0.14
CA ASN A 67 -18.84 8.87 1.37
C ASN A 67 -19.53 10.25 1.26
N MET A 68 -19.22 11.04 0.23
CA MET A 68 -19.83 12.36 0.00
C MET A 68 -21.06 12.32 -0.92
N LEU A 69 -21.30 11.19 -1.59
CA LEU A 69 -22.46 10.95 -2.46
C LEU A 69 -23.62 10.33 -1.67
#